data_AF-A0A523S7Y7-F1
#
_entry.id   AF-A0A523S7Y7-F1
#
_cell.length_a   1.000
_cell.length_b   1.000
_cell.length_c   1.000
_cell.angle_alpha   90.00
_cell.angle_beta   90.00
_cell.angle_gamma   90.00
#
_symmetry.space_group_name_H-M   'P 1'
#
loop_
_entity.id
_entity.type
_entity.pdbx_description
1 polymer ?
#
loop_
_entity_poly.entity_id
_entity_poly.type
_entity_poly.pdbx_seq_one_letter_code
_entity_poly.pdbx_strand_id
1 'polypeptide(L)'
;MKKCTKCGGEKPLDKFVKDSRISSGVRTYCKMCANGLATENRKLRQKKLGRGQIESKKCSTCKIVKPASEFNHKPGTKDGLQPICKPCKKIWNHNQRKKKLAENVDYEVERHLQKAFGMSLKEYLEIERNQGHKCALCSTNDPGTRKRNGANKSRFCVDHDHETGEIRGLLCTNCNRGLGLLGDTLERLEAAAAYLRKHKHGH
;
A
#
# COMPACT_ATOMS: atom_id res chain seq x y z
N MET A 1 -9.26 -24.17 33.59
CA MET A 1 -10.33 -23.18 33.35
C MET A 1 -10.18 -22.02 34.34
N LYS A 2 -10.59 -20.80 33.99
CA LYS A 2 -10.54 -19.63 34.89
C LYS A 2 -11.82 -18.80 34.77
N LYS A 3 -12.37 -18.36 35.90
CA LYS A 3 -13.55 -17.49 35.96
C LYS A 3 -13.17 -16.03 35.71
N CYS A 4 -13.83 -15.38 34.77
CA CYS A 4 -13.63 -13.96 34.48
C CYS A 4 -14.28 -13.10 35.57
N THR A 5 -13.50 -12.24 36.24
CA THR A 5 -14.02 -11.35 37.30
C THR A 5 -14.96 -10.24 36.80
N LYS A 6 -15.05 -10.02 35.47
CA LYS A 6 -15.91 -8.97 34.87
C LYS A 6 -17.22 -9.50 34.32
N CYS A 7 -17.20 -10.60 33.55
CA CYS A 7 -18.41 -11.16 32.93
C CYS A 7 -18.92 -12.43 33.62
N GLY A 8 -18.27 -12.89 34.68
CA GLY A 8 -18.67 -14.10 35.43
C GLY A 8 -18.43 -15.44 34.74
N GLY A 9 -18.29 -15.48 33.41
CA GLY A 9 -18.11 -16.72 32.65
C GLY A 9 -16.75 -17.41 32.87
N GLU A 10 -16.77 -18.74 32.87
CA GLU A 10 -15.59 -19.60 32.91
C GLU A 10 -15.02 -19.81 31.51
N LYS A 11 -13.72 -19.54 31.34
CA LYS A 11 -13.05 -19.61 30.03
C LYS A 11 -11.68 -20.28 30.16
N PRO A 12 -11.13 -20.84 29.07
CA PRO A 12 -9.76 -21.32 29.06
C PRO A 12 -8.75 -20.16 29.19
N LEU A 13 -7.53 -20.45 29.64
CA LEU A 13 -6.52 -19.43 29.96
C LEU A 13 -6.07 -18.61 28.72
N ASP A 14 -6.17 -19.18 27.52
CA ASP A 14 -5.86 -18.50 26.24
C ASP A 14 -6.81 -17.32 25.94
N LYS A 15 -8.00 -17.31 26.57
CA LYS A 15 -8.97 -16.21 26.47
C LYS A 15 -8.68 -15.08 27.45
N PHE A 16 -7.58 -15.15 28.21
CA PHE A 16 -7.10 -14.09 29.09
C PHE A 16 -5.82 -13.46 28.53
N VAL A 17 -5.59 -12.18 28.83
CA VAL A 17 -4.37 -11.48 28.42
C VAL A 17 -3.24 -11.93 29.35
N LYS A 18 -2.08 -12.29 28.78
CA LYS A 18 -0.87 -12.64 29.55
C LYS A 18 -0.40 -11.42 30.35
N ASP A 19 -0.03 -11.64 31.60
CA ASP A 19 0.49 -10.60 32.49
C ASP A 19 1.48 -11.22 33.47
N SER A 20 2.78 -10.95 33.26
CA SER A 20 3.88 -11.53 34.04
C SER A 20 3.92 -11.04 35.49
N ARG A 21 3.18 -9.98 35.83
CA ARG A 21 3.13 -9.41 37.18
C ARG A 21 2.13 -10.13 38.09
N ILE A 22 1.32 -11.03 37.53
CA ILE A 22 0.31 -11.79 38.27
C ILE A 22 0.83 -13.22 38.41
N SER A 23 0.77 -13.78 39.61
CA SER A 23 1.20 -15.16 39.90
C SER A 23 0.58 -16.19 38.95
N SER A 24 -0.69 -16.01 38.58
CA SER A 24 -1.40 -16.87 37.61
C SER A 24 -0.99 -16.69 36.14
N GLY A 25 -0.04 -15.80 35.82
CA GLY A 25 0.49 -15.54 34.48
C GLY A 25 -0.49 -14.85 33.48
N VAL A 26 -1.75 -14.71 33.87
CA VAL A 26 -2.81 -14.09 33.07
C VAL A 26 -3.71 -13.19 33.92
N ARG A 27 -4.31 -12.17 33.30
CA ARG A 27 -5.23 -11.24 33.96
C ARG A 27 -6.44 -11.94 34.61
N THR A 28 -7.09 -11.23 35.53
CA THR A 28 -8.28 -11.72 36.24
C THR A 28 -9.57 -11.67 35.41
N TYR A 29 -9.57 -10.88 34.32
CA TYR A 29 -10.69 -10.77 33.38
C TYR A 29 -10.29 -11.14 31.96
N CYS A 30 -11.25 -11.63 31.18
CA CYS A 30 -11.01 -12.13 29.83
C CYS A 30 -10.71 -11.03 28.81
N LYS A 31 -10.12 -11.40 27.66
CA LYS A 31 -9.77 -10.51 26.53
C LYS A 31 -10.95 -9.67 26.06
N MET A 32 -12.15 -10.25 26.01
CA MET A 32 -13.36 -9.51 25.60
C MET A 32 -13.67 -8.35 26.58
N CYS A 33 -13.62 -8.61 27.89
CA CYS A 33 -13.85 -7.56 28.89
C CYS A 33 -12.71 -6.54 28.89
N ALA A 34 -11.47 -6.98 28.63
CA ALA A 34 -10.34 -6.08 28.43
C ALA A 34 -10.57 -5.13 27.25
N ASN A 35 -11.06 -5.65 26.13
CA ASN A 35 -11.38 -4.87 24.94
C ASN A 35 -12.55 -3.90 25.18
N GLY A 36 -13.58 -4.34 25.90
CA GLY A 36 -14.70 -3.50 26.32
C GLY A 36 -14.23 -2.30 27.15
N LEU A 37 -13.45 -2.57 28.21
CA LEU A 37 -12.86 -1.52 29.06
C LEU A 37 -11.91 -0.60 28.29
N ALA A 38 -11.09 -1.14 27.37
CA ALA A 38 -10.21 -0.33 26.54
C ALA A 38 -11.01 0.62 25.62
N THR A 39 -12.15 0.15 25.10
CA THR A 39 -13.05 0.95 24.26
C THR A 39 -13.71 2.07 25.07
N GLU A 40 -14.21 1.76 26.26
CA GLU A 40 -14.81 2.73 27.17
C GLU A 40 -13.80 3.81 27.61
N ASN A 41 -12.60 3.39 28.04
CA ASN A 41 -11.51 4.30 28.39
C ASN A 41 -11.09 5.19 27.21
N ARG A 42 -11.15 4.68 25.97
CA ARG A 42 -10.90 5.48 24.76
C ARG A 42 -11.97 6.56 24.58
N LYS A 43 -13.26 6.24 24.79
CA LYS A 43 -14.37 7.22 24.73
C LYS A 43 -14.24 8.28 25.81
N LEU A 44 -13.97 7.88 27.05
CA LEU A 44 -13.75 8.81 28.18
C LEU A 44 -12.57 9.75 27.93
N ARG A 45 -11.46 9.21 27.39
CA ARG A 45 -10.28 10.00 27.03
C ARG A 45 -10.55 10.94 25.85
N GLN A 46 -11.36 10.54 24.87
CA GLN A 46 -11.80 11.44 23.79
C GLN A 46 -12.62 12.62 24.35
N LYS A 47 -13.56 12.34 25.28
CA LYS A 47 -14.39 13.35 25.95
C LYS A 47 -13.56 14.30 26.82
N LYS A 48 -12.61 13.79 27.62
CA LYS A 48 -11.74 14.59 28.50
C LYS A 48 -10.76 15.49 27.73
N LEU A 49 -10.29 15.05 26.56
CA LEU A 49 -9.34 15.80 25.74
C LEU A 49 -10.01 16.85 24.82
N GLY A 50 -11.34 16.95 24.79
CA GLY A 50 -12.06 17.84 23.87
C GLY A 50 -11.80 17.48 22.40
N ARG A 51 -11.62 16.19 22.08
CA ARG A 51 -11.34 15.74 20.72
C ARG A 51 -12.63 15.82 19.87
N GLY A 52 -12.75 16.92 19.12
CA GLY A 52 -13.89 17.27 18.26
C GLY A 52 -14.91 18.09 19.05
N GLN A 53 -15.37 19.27 18.63
CA GLN A 53 -15.42 19.88 17.30
C GLN A 53 -14.75 21.26 17.34
N ILE A 54 -13.66 21.46 16.59
CA ILE A 54 -13.29 22.82 16.20
C ILE A 54 -13.83 23.03 14.79
N GLU A 55 -14.52 24.14 14.55
CA GLU A 55 -15.08 24.45 13.23
C GLU A 55 -13.99 24.95 12.29
N SER A 56 -12.98 25.63 12.83
CA SER A 56 -11.86 26.18 12.07
C SER A 56 -10.54 26.15 12.86
N LYS A 57 -9.44 26.22 12.13
CA LYS A 57 -8.07 26.21 12.68
C LYS A 57 -7.15 27.07 11.82
N LYS A 58 -6.19 27.77 12.46
CA LYS A 58 -5.09 28.45 11.78
C LYS A 58 -4.04 27.46 11.29
N CYS A 59 -3.79 27.41 9.99
CA CYS A 59 -2.72 26.58 9.44
C CYS A 59 -1.34 27.08 9.90
N SER A 60 -0.48 26.20 10.40
CA SER A 60 0.86 26.57 10.88
C SER A 60 1.84 26.94 9.75
N THR A 61 1.52 26.63 8.49
CA THR A 61 2.34 26.98 7.31
C THR A 61 1.87 28.28 6.66
N CYS A 62 0.69 28.29 6.01
CA CYS A 62 0.20 29.50 5.33
C CYS A 62 -0.41 30.55 6.27
N LYS A 63 -0.55 30.25 7.57
CA LYS A 63 -1.09 31.15 8.59
C LYS A 63 -2.56 31.57 8.39
N ILE A 64 -3.26 31.00 7.41
CA ILE A 64 -4.69 31.27 7.16
C ILE A 64 -5.57 30.40 8.08
N VAL A 65 -6.64 30.98 8.63
CA VAL A 65 -7.71 30.26 9.33
C VAL A 65 -8.59 29.57 8.29
N LYS A 66 -8.75 28.26 8.41
CA LYS A 66 -9.55 27.43 7.48
C LYS A 66 -10.49 26.53 8.26
N PRO A 67 -11.60 26.07 7.65
CA PRO A 67 -12.46 25.07 8.25
C PRO A 67 -11.69 23.82 8.65
N ALA A 68 -12.11 23.13 9.71
CA ALA A 68 -11.49 21.89 10.17
C ALA A 68 -11.46 20.79 9.10
N SER A 69 -12.43 20.79 8.18
CA SER A 69 -12.48 19.90 7.01
C SER A 69 -11.30 20.07 6.05
N GLU A 70 -10.62 21.22 6.08
CA GLU A 70 -9.39 21.51 5.31
C GLU A 70 -8.13 20.91 5.94
N PHE A 71 -8.25 20.16 7.03
CA PHE A 71 -7.14 19.52 7.72
C PHE A 71 -7.34 18.00 7.78
N ASN A 72 -6.24 17.25 7.70
CA ASN A 72 -6.30 15.80 7.86
C ASN A 72 -6.38 15.43 9.34
N HIS A 73 -7.10 14.34 9.65
CA HIS A 73 -7.15 13.80 11.00
C HIS A 73 -5.77 13.27 11.43
N LYS A 74 -5.36 13.61 12.66
CA LYS A 74 -4.14 13.12 13.30
C LYS A 74 -4.44 12.73 14.74
N PRO A 75 -4.70 11.44 15.02
CA PRO A 75 -4.86 10.97 16.39
C PRO A 75 -3.62 11.35 17.21
N GLY A 76 -3.82 11.86 18.41
CA GLY A 76 -2.73 12.29 19.28
C GLY A 76 -2.68 13.79 19.51
N THR A 77 -3.13 14.61 18.55
CA THR A 77 -3.14 16.07 18.73
C THR A 77 -4.29 16.52 19.62
N LYS A 78 -4.18 17.76 20.16
CA LYS A 78 -5.19 18.38 21.03
C LYS A 78 -6.57 18.39 20.38
N ASP A 79 -6.63 18.82 19.13
CA ASP A 79 -7.86 18.94 18.33
C ASP A 79 -8.14 17.76 17.40
N GLY A 80 -7.27 16.72 17.40
CA GLY A 80 -7.39 15.59 16.48
C GLY A 80 -7.07 15.92 15.02
N LEU A 81 -6.56 17.13 14.71
CA LEU A 81 -6.23 17.54 13.35
C LEU A 81 -4.73 17.81 13.18
N GLN A 82 -4.24 17.68 11.95
CA GLN A 82 -2.90 18.14 11.58
C GLN A 82 -2.78 19.67 11.78
N PRO A 83 -1.56 20.17 12.07
CA PRO A 83 -1.33 21.62 12.20
C PRO A 83 -1.32 22.35 10.85
N ILE A 84 -1.15 21.62 9.74
CA ILE A 84 -1.10 22.17 8.38
C ILE A 84 -2.33 21.77 7.57
N CYS A 85 -2.82 22.67 6.73
CA CYS A 85 -3.97 22.41 5.86
C CYS A 85 -3.58 21.45 4.71
N LYS A 86 -4.58 20.81 4.10
CA LYS A 86 -4.42 19.88 2.98
C LYS A 86 -3.61 20.48 1.81
N PRO A 87 -3.85 21.73 1.36
CA PRO A 87 -3.03 22.35 0.32
C PRO A 87 -1.54 22.48 0.71
N CYS A 88 -1.24 23.01 1.90
CA CYS A 88 0.14 23.12 2.38
C CYS A 88 0.80 21.74 2.54
N LYS A 89 0.03 20.73 2.97
CA LYS A 89 0.52 19.35 3.06
C LYS A 89 0.86 18.79 1.68
N LYS A 90 0.07 19.08 0.64
CA LYS A 90 0.35 18.66 -0.75
C LYS A 90 1.66 19.27 -1.25
N ILE A 91 1.87 20.57 -1.03
CA ILE A 91 3.11 21.27 -1.39
C ILE A 91 4.31 20.67 -0.64
N TRP A 92 4.17 20.46 0.68
CA TRP A 92 5.23 19.85 1.49
C TRP A 92 5.58 18.44 0.99
N ASN A 93 4.57 17.59 0.75
CA ASN A 93 4.78 16.23 0.23
C ASN A 93 5.49 16.26 -1.14
N HIS A 94 5.12 17.19 -2.03
CA HIS A 94 5.76 17.37 -3.33
C HIS A 94 7.25 17.73 -3.19
N ASN A 95 7.56 18.70 -2.33
CA ASN A 95 8.95 19.12 -2.10
C ASN A 95 9.78 18.01 -1.45
N GLN A 96 9.20 17.25 -0.53
CA GLN A 96 9.88 16.09 0.06
C GLN A 96 10.18 15.00 -0.97
N ARG A 97 9.25 14.72 -1.90
CA ARG A 97 9.50 13.79 -3.01
C ARG A 97 10.60 14.30 -3.93
N LYS A 98 10.59 15.59 -4.30
CA LYS A 98 11.66 16.22 -5.09
C LYS A 98 13.03 16.09 -4.41
N LYS A 99 13.11 16.31 -3.10
CA LYS A 99 14.35 16.14 -2.33
C LYS A 99 14.86 14.71 -2.37
N LYS A 100 14.00 13.73 -2.10
CA LYS A 100 14.33 12.30 -2.16
C LYS A 100 14.76 11.86 -3.55
N LEU A 101 14.11 12.38 -4.59
CA LEU A 101 14.48 12.09 -5.99
C LEU A 101 15.85 12.69 -6.35
N ALA A 102 16.20 13.86 -5.80
CA ALA A 102 17.52 14.45 -5.98
C ALA A 102 18.62 13.66 -5.25
N GLU A 103 18.30 13.06 -4.10
CA GLU A 103 19.20 12.19 -3.32
C GLU A 103 19.33 10.79 -3.95
N ASN A 104 18.24 10.23 -4.49
CA ASN A 104 18.19 8.93 -5.14
C ASN A 104 17.27 9.00 -6.38
N VAL A 105 17.90 8.92 -7.55
CA VAL A 105 17.21 8.95 -8.85
C VAL A 105 16.22 7.81 -9.06
N ASP A 106 16.41 6.68 -8.36
CA ASP A 106 15.55 5.51 -8.45
C ASP A 106 14.41 5.51 -7.40
N TYR A 107 14.33 6.53 -6.54
CA TYR A 107 13.31 6.64 -5.48
C TYR A 107 11.87 6.44 -5.98
N GLU A 108 11.52 7.07 -7.10
CA GLU A 108 10.16 6.96 -7.66
C GLU A 108 9.86 5.57 -8.22
N VAL A 109 10.89 4.88 -8.72
CA VAL A 109 10.80 3.52 -9.25
C VAL A 109 10.62 2.54 -8.11
N GLU A 110 11.49 2.58 -7.10
CA GLU A 110 11.36 1.77 -5.88
C GLU A 110 10.00 1.95 -5.21
N ARG A 111 9.55 3.21 -5.07
CA ARG A 111 8.24 3.52 -4.50
C ARG A 111 7.10 2.92 -5.31
N HIS A 112 7.19 2.93 -6.63
CA HIS A 112 6.18 2.34 -7.50
C HIS A 112 6.18 0.82 -7.38
N LEU A 113 7.36 0.18 -7.49
CA LEU A 113 7.52 -1.27 -7.39
C LEU A 113 6.98 -1.79 -6.06
N GLN A 114 7.35 -1.16 -4.95
CA GLN A 114 6.89 -1.56 -3.63
C GLN A 114 5.38 -1.41 -3.47
N LYS A 115 4.79 -0.34 -4.02
CA LYS A 115 3.36 -0.06 -3.84
C LYS A 115 2.48 -0.91 -4.75
N ALA A 116 2.90 -1.15 -5.99
CA ALA A 116 2.12 -1.87 -6.98
C ALA A 116 2.34 -3.38 -6.91
N PHE A 117 3.56 -3.81 -6.59
CA PHE A 117 3.98 -5.22 -6.73
C PHE A 117 4.60 -5.78 -5.45
N GLY A 118 4.71 -4.99 -4.37
CA GLY A 118 5.30 -5.45 -3.12
C GLY A 118 6.82 -5.71 -3.18
N MET A 119 7.48 -5.34 -4.28
CA MET A 119 8.88 -5.70 -4.55
C MET A 119 9.84 -4.51 -4.46
N SER A 120 11.11 -4.83 -4.20
CA SER A 120 12.25 -3.92 -4.25
C SER A 120 12.81 -3.79 -5.67
N LEU A 121 13.58 -2.72 -5.90
CA LEU A 121 14.32 -2.55 -7.16
C LEU A 121 15.36 -3.66 -7.36
N LYS A 122 15.95 -4.18 -6.28
CA LYS A 122 16.93 -5.27 -6.36
C LYS A 122 16.30 -6.54 -6.93
N GLU A 123 15.12 -6.93 -6.44
CA GLU A 123 14.37 -8.08 -6.94
C GLU A 123 13.96 -7.89 -8.41
N TYR A 124 13.52 -6.68 -8.79
CA TYR A 124 13.22 -6.36 -10.19
C TYR A 124 14.44 -6.59 -11.09
N LEU A 125 15.61 -6.07 -10.67
CA LEU A 125 16.86 -6.21 -11.45
C LEU A 125 17.33 -7.66 -11.51
N GLU A 126 17.02 -8.47 -10.51
CA GLU A 126 17.34 -9.90 -10.49
C GLU A 126 16.49 -10.68 -11.49
N ILE A 127 15.18 -10.42 -11.56
CA ILE A 127 14.31 -10.99 -12.60
C ILE A 127 14.79 -10.56 -13.99
N GLU A 128 15.11 -9.28 -14.17
CA GLU A 128 15.60 -8.77 -15.45
C GLU A 128 16.91 -9.45 -15.90
N ARG A 129 17.85 -9.67 -14.97
CA ARG A 129 19.08 -10.43 -15.24
C ARG A 129 18.79 -11.89 -15.58
N ASN A 130 17.91 -12.55 -14.83
CA ASN A 130 17.55 -13.95 -15.05
C ASN A 130 16.83 -14.15 -16.40
N GLN A 131 16.14 -13.13 -16.91
CA GLN A 131 15.56 -13.11 -18.25
C GLN A 131 16.57 -12.71 -19.35
N GLY A 132 17.85 -12.52 -19.03
CA GLY A 132 18.87 -12.10 -19.99
C GLY A 132 18.64 -10.70 -20.55
N HIS A 133 18.09 -9.78 -19.74
CA HIS A 133 17.74 -8.41 -20.12
C HIS A 133 16.75 -8.32 -21.29
N LYS A 134 15.81 -9.28 -21.36
CA LYS A 134 14.82 -9.39 -22.43
C LYS A 134 13.41 -9.57 -21.88
N CYS A 135 12.43 -9.24 -22.70
CA CYS A 135 11.03 -9.55 -22.46
C CYS A 135 10.85 -11.08 -22.35
N ALA A 136 10.16 -11.54 -21.30
CA ALA A 136 9.89 -12.96 -21.10
C ALA A 136 9.00 -13.58 -22.20
N LEU A 137 8.16 -12.77 -22.88
CA LEU A 137 7.23 -13.26 -23.90
C LEU A 137 7.83 -13.26 -25.31
N CYS A 138 8.38 -12.14 -25.78
CA CYS A 138 8.85 -12.01 -27.17
C CYS A 138 10.37 -11.87 -27.31
N SER A 139 11.12 -11.99 -26.21
CA SER A 139 12.59 -11.92 -26.17
C SER A 139 13.23 -10.62 -26.68
N THR A 140 12.44 -9.57 -26.91
CA THR A 140 12.99 -8.25 -27.27
C THR A 140 13.82 -7.69 -26.12
N ASN A 141 14.93 -7.02 -26.43
CA ASN A 141 15.71 -6.24 -25.47
C ASN A 141 15.23 -4.77 -25.38
N ASP A 142 14.23 -4.37 -26.18
CA ASP A 142 13.59 -3.06 -26.08
C ASP A 142 12.32 -3.15 -25.21
N PRO A 143 12.30 -2.53 -24.02
CA PRO A 143 11.13 -2.52 -23.17
C PRO A 143 9.94 -1.73 -23.75
N GLY A 144 10.15 -0.91 -24.79
CA GLY A 144 9.10 -0.14 -25.45
C GLY A 144 8.55 1.03 -24.63
N THR A 145 9.14 1.33 -23.46
CA THR A 145 8.77 2.51 -22.68
C THR A 145 9.46 3.76 -23.24
N ARG A 146 8.68 4.78 -23.61
CA ARG A 146 9.25 6.07 -24.02
C ARG A 146 10.01 6.68 -22.84
N LYS A 147 11.24 7.14 -23.06
CA LYS A 147 12.00 7.97 -22.11
C LYS A 147 11.17 9.22 -21.78
N ARG A 148 10.49 9.26 -20.62
CA ARG A 148 9.78 10.47 -20.20
C ARG A 148 10.77 11.43 -19.56
N ASN A 149 10.81 12.68 -20.04
CA ASN A 149 11.39 13.84 -19.36
C ASN A 149 12.74 13.58 -18.67
N GLY A 150 13.73 13.08 -19.42
CA GLY A 150 15.09 12.87 -18.89
C GLY A 150 15.24 11.73 -17.89
N ALA A 151 14.22 10.89 -17.68
CA ALA A 151 14.36 9.67 -16.88
C ALA A 151 15.26 8.66 -17.60
N ASN A 152 16.32 8.24 -16.90
CA ASN A 152 17.53 7.72 -17.54
C ASN A 152 17.47 6.26 -18.03
N LYS A 153 16.36 5.52 -17.88
CA LYS A 153 16.27 4.13 -18.36
C LYS A 153 14.84 3.72 -18.76
N SER A 154 14.71 3.13 -19.94
CA SER A 154 13.55 2.32 -20.35
C SER A 154 13.51 1.08 -19.46
N ARG A 155 12.34 0.64 -19.01
CA ARG A 155 12.17 -0.53 -18.12
C ARG A 155 11.07 -1.44 -18.63
N PHE A 156 11.23 -2.74 -18.42
CA PHE A 156 10.18 -3.70 -18.72
C PHE A 156 9.02 -3.55 -17.72
N CYS A 157 7.81 -3.81 -18.18
CA CYS A 157 6.61 -3.87 -17.35
C CYS A 157 6.68 -5.11 -16.46
N VAL A 158 6.29 -4.98 -15.20
CA VAL A 158 6.11 -6.11 -14.28
C VAL A 158 4.77 -6.76 -14.60
N ASP A 159 4.82 -7.98 -15.12
CA ASP A 159 3.65 -8.81 -15.39
C ASP A 159 3.35 -9.67 -14.15
N HIS A 160 2.10 -9.68 -13.74
CA HIS A 160 1.65 -10.35 -12.53
C HIS A 160 0.25 -10.90 -12.72
N ASP A 161 -0.04 -11.97 -12.00
CA ASP A 161 -1.38 -12.51 -11.94
C ASP A 161 -2.29 -11.57 -11.12
N HIS A 162 -3.47 -11.25 -11.67
CA HIS A 162 -4.40 -10.30 -11.05
C HIS A 162 -5.22 -10.90 -9.90
N GLU A 163 -5.22 -12.24 -9.74
CA GLU A 163 -5.91 -12.94 -8.66
C GLU A 163 -4.98 -13.23 -7.49
N THR A 164 -3.78 -13.75 -7.76
CA THR A 164 -2.81 -14.15 -6.74
C THR A 164 -1.80 -13.06 -6.41
N GLY A 165 -1.56 -12.12 -7.32
CA GLY A 165 -0.49 -11.13 -7.21
C GLY A 165 0.91 -11.68 -7.48
N GLU A 166 1.03 -12.95 -7.90
CA GLU A 166 2.32 -13.57 -8.22
C GLU A 166 2.94 -12.93 -9.45
N ILE A 167 4.22 -12.59 -9.35
CA ILE A 167 4.98 -12.00 -10.45
C ILE A 167 5.34 -13.11 -11.44
N ARG A 168 4.85 -12.99 -12.69
CA ARG A 168 5.11 -13.95 -13.76
C ARG A 168 6.42 -13.65 -14.48
N GLY A 169 6.77 -12.37 -14.62
CA GLY A 169 8.02 -11.94 -15.24
C GLY A 169 7.98 -10.48 -15.68
N LEU A 170 8.97 -10.08 -16.48
CA LEU A 170 9.08 -8.75 -17.05
C LEU A 170 8.81 -8.77 -18.55
N LEU A 171 7.88 -7.93 -19.00
CA LEU A 171 7.42 -7.87 -20.38
C LEU A 171 7.68 -6.51 -21.03
N CYS A 172 7.88 -6.47 -22.34
CA CYS A 172 7.88 -5.19 -23.05
C CYS A 172 6.46 -4.59 -23.03
N THR A 173 6.37 -3.27 -23.21
CA THR A 173 5.09 -2.54 -23.16
C THR A 173 4.05 -3.11 -24.13
N ASN A 174 4.49 -3.58 -25.31
CA ASN A 174 3.60 -4.17 -26.30
C ASN A 174 3.05 -5.53 -25.86
N CYS A 175 3.91 -6.40 -25.34
CA CYS A 175 3.50 -7.72 -24.84
C CYS A 175 2.56 -7.59 -23.65
N ASN A 176 2.93 -6.77 -22.65
CA ASN A 176 2.11 -6.56 -21.46
C ASN A 176 0.73 -6.00 -21.81
N ARG A 177 0.67 -5.01 -22.72
CA ARG A 177 -0.60 -4.45 -23.19
C ARG A 177 -1.40 -5.47 -24.00
N GLY A 178 -0.73 -6.26 -24.83
CA GLY A 178 -1.36 -7.29 -25.66
C GLY A 178 -2.07 -8.35 -24.82
N LEU A 179 -1.41 -8.86 -23.77
CA LEU A 179 -2.02 -9.81 -22.83
C LEU A 179 -3.27 -9.22 -22.18
N GLY A 180 -3.18 -8.00 -21.64
CA GLY A 180 -4.32 -7.35 -20.99
C GLY A 180 -5.48 -7.05 -21.95
N LEU A 181 -5.21 -6.69 -23.21
CA LEU A 181 -6.25 -6.49 -24.24
C LEU A 181 -6.98 -7.80 -24.58
N LEU A 182 -6.28 -8.94 -24.48
CA LEU A 182 -6.85 -10.27 -24.63
C LEU A 182 -7.43 -10.80 -23.31
N GLY A 183 -7.47 -9.99 -22.25
CA GLY A 183 -8.11 -10.32 -20.98
C GLY A 183 -7.34 -11.28 -20.09
N ASP A 184 -6.05 -11.52 -20.35
CA ASP A 184 -5.18 -12.39 -19.55
C ASP A 184 -5.68 -13.84 -19.35
N THR A 185 -6.60 -14.31 -20.21
CA THR A 185 -7.17 -15.68 -20.15
C THR A 185 -6.61 -16.58 -21.25
N LEU A 186 -6.39 -17.86 -20.93
CA LEU A 186 -5.92 -18.85 -21.90
C LEU A 186 -6.90 -19.01 -23.06
N GLU A 187 -8.21 -19.02 -22.79
CA GLU A 187 -9.27 -19.22 -23.79
C GLU A 187 -9.22 -18.16 -24.90
N ARG A 188 -9.02 -16.89 -24.55
CA ARG A 188 -8.92 -15.80 -25.53
C ARG A 188 -7.60 -15.83 -26.30
N LEU A 189 -6.51 -16.24 -25.67
CA LEU A 189 -5.21 -16.40 -26.33
C LEU A 189 -5.26 -17.54 -27.37
N GLU A 190 -5.88 -18.66 -27.02
CA GLU A 190 -6.09 -19.79 -27.93
C GLU A 190 -7.01 -19.41 -29.09
N ALA A 191 -8.10 -18.69 -28.83
CA ALA A 191 -8.99 -18.18 -29.88
C ALA A 191 -8.27 -17.25 -30.85
N ALA A 192 -7.44 -16.32 -30.35
CA ALA A 192 -6.62 -15.43 -31.18
C ALA A 192 -5.62 -16.22 -32.04
N ALA A 193 -4.95 -17.23 -31.46
CA ALA A 193 -4.03 -18.09 -32.20
C ALA A 193 -4.75 -18.92 -33.28
N ALA A 194 -5.92 -19.48 -32.97
CA ALA A 194 -6.74 -20.23 -33.92
C ALA A 194 -7.21 -19.34 -35.08
N TYR A 195 -7.63 -18.11 -34.78
CA TYR A 195 -8.00 -17.12 -35.79
C TYR A 195 -6.83 -16.82 -36.75
N LEU A 196 -5.63 -16.58 -36.22
CA LEU A 196 -4.44 -16.34 -37.04
C LEU A 196 -4.08 -17.56 -37.89
N ARG A 197 -4.11 -18.77 -37.33
CA ARG A 197 -3.84 -20.01 -38.09
C ARG A 197 -4.80 -20.19 -39.27
N LYS A 198 -6.09 -19.90 -39.07
CA LYS A 198 -7.12 -20.00 -40.12
C LYS A 198 -6.91 -19.00 -41.27
N HIS A 199 -6.32 -17.84 -40.98
CA HIS A 199 -6.17 -16.74 -41.94
C HIS A 199 -4.71 -16.48 -42.33
N LYS A 200 -3.81 -17.46 -42.14
CA LYS A 200 -2.44 -17.38 -42.68
C LYS A 200 -2.49 -17.43 -44.21
N HIS A 201 -2.57 -16.27 -44.86
CA HIS A 201 -1.97 -16.10 -46.18
C HIS A 201 -0.46 -15.94 -45.94
N GLY A 202 0.36 -16.73 -46.64
CA GLY A 202 1.80 -16.81 -46.44
C GLY A 202 2.46 -15.44 -46.30
N HIS A 203 3.26 -15.29 -45.24
CA HIS A 203 4.32 -14.28 -45.16
C HIS A 203 5.56 -14.86 -45.81
#